data_AF-A0A938J2B4-F1
#
_entry.id   AF-A0A938J2B4-F1
#
_cell.length_a   1.000
_cell.length_b   1.000
_cell.length_c   1.000
_cell.angle_alpha   90.00
_cell.angle_beta   90.00
_cell.angle_gamma   90.00
#
_symmetry.space_group_name_H-M   'P 1'
#
loop_
_entity.id
_entity.type
_entity.pdbx_description
1 polymer ?
#
loop_
_entity_poly.entity_id
_entity_poly.type
_entity_poly.pdbx_seq_one_letter_code
_entity_poly.pdbx_strand_id
1 'polypeptide(L)'
;MLEIHAQADATGVEVLAAAVSTAVRALGCEADAGAVVRLVGHDALARLGAGIADARMSLDARVDGTEFVVVLSDRGEPIDGPPEGLLDLVAAGAVTSIDARAGDDANVVEVRFVLPAHVTAVDISDVTPQPDDVPTSDVELTIRPFEPSDARELARTIYRCYGWTYPIVDLYHPERVAEQTLGGARIGEVAVTSSGEIAAHWGALYLTDSCVETGGTVTDPRFRGRGLAGTLGDRLLARLRERHVIGRLREPVMTHPATQHIALTEGATIVGAYLHYTRPIQQVGITAGLEPARGSICVAYSALEPLTPAELSVPSAYRHLVESIVVDAGWPRTFSDSPLEAASSTEFAVSFDTANQRARIDVTTVGTDLIDALDHNLAQLHESGVQYVGVRLPATDQALAHVGADLPSLGLGFAAYIPEFWPADVLILQWLASADVDTTHFVYASPAVESRVQRVLTEVQQAEYRGRARARRARHGRIQQ
;
A
#
# COMPACT_ATOMS: atom_id res chain seq x y z
N MET A 1 1.41 -11.57 23.15
CA MET A 1 1.74 -10.15 23.29
C MET A 1 2.73 -10.03 24.43
N LEU A 2 3.86 -9.39 24.16
CA LEU A 2 4.99 -9.22 25.06
C LEU A 2 5.31 -7.73 25.05
N GLU A 3 5.13 -7.06 26.18
CA GLU A 3 5.44 -5.65 26.34
C GLU A 3 6.60 -5.50 27.32
N ILE A 4 7.67 -4.83 26.90
CA ILE A 4 8.91 -4.70 27.67
C ILE A 4 9.38 -3.26 27.61
N HIS A 5 9.79 -2.75 28.77
CA HIS A 5 10.35 -1.41 28.91
C HIS A 5 11.77 -1.51 29.44
N ALA A 6 12.76 -1.12 28.65
CA ALA A 6 14.16 -1.13 29.04
C ALA A 6 14.74 0.29 29.14
N GLN A 7 15.88 0.43 29.82
CA GLN A 7 16.66 1.66 29.77
C GLN A 7 17.18 1.87 28.34
N ALA A 8 17.26 3.10 27.90
CA ALA A 8 17.82 3.44 26.60
C ALA A 8 19.35 3.49 26.69
N ASP A 9 19.95 2.32 26.90
CA ASP A 9 21.38 2.07 26.87
C ASP A 9 21.68 0.73 26.16
N ALA A 10 22.96 0.43 25.94
CA ALA A 10 23.38 -0.81 25.27
C ALA A 10 22.90 -2.07 26.01
N THR A 11 22.79 -2.03 27.34
CA THR A 11 22.30 -3.17 28.13
C THR A 11 20.80 -3.36 27.91
N GLY A 12 20.04 -2.28 27.87
CA GLY A 12 18.61 -2.30 27.59
C GLY A 12 18.29 -2.82 26.19
N VAL A 13 19.08 -2.44 25.17
CA VAL A 13 18.97 -3.02 23.81
C VAL A 13 19.15 -4.54 23.85
N GLU A 14 20.15 -5.05 24.56
CA GLU A 14 20.36 -6.50 24.69
C GLU A 14 19.23 -7.20 25.46
N VAL A 15 18.64 -6.55 26.47
CA VAL A 15 17.47 -7.08 27.19
C VAL A 15 16.27 -7.21 26.24
N LEU A 16 15.98 -6.17 25.47
CA LEU A 16 14.89 -6.20 24.48
C LEU A 16 15.14 -7.28 23.42
N ALA A 17 16.35 -7.34 22.87
CA ALA A 17 16.72 -8.31 21.84
C ALA A 17 16.61 -9.75 22.35
N ALA A 18 17.13 -10.05 23.54
CA ALA A 18 17.05 -11.38 24.13
C ALA A 18 15.61 -11.82 24.41
N ALA A 19 14.76 -10.91 24.87
CA ALA A 19 13.38 -11.22 25.15
C ALA A 19 12.58 -11.51 23.87
N VAL A 20 12.79 -10.72 22.81
CA VAL A 20 12.19 -10.96 21.50
C VAL A 20 12.70 -12.25 20.87
N SER A 21 14.02 -12.51 20.91
CA SER A 21 14.58 -13.80 20.46
C SER A 21 13.97 -14.99 21.19
N THR A 22 13.71 -14.85 22.49
CA THR A 22 13.08 -15.91 23.28
C THR A 22 11.63 -16.13 22.85
N ALA A 23 10.88 -15.05 22.66
CA ALA A 23 9.48 -15.10 22.22
C ALA A 23 9.34 -15.69 20.81
N VAL A 24 10.11 -15.21 19.84
CA VAL A 24 10.03 -15.66 18.44
C VAL A 24 10.44 -17.13 18.29
N ARG A 25 11.44 -17.59 19.05
CA ARG A 25 11.84 -19.01 19.10
C ARG A 25 10.78 -19.89 19.74
N ALA A 26 10.11 -19.42 20.80
CA ALA A 26 9.00 -20.15 21.40
C ALA A 26 7.81 -20.31 20.42
N LEU A 27 7.69 -19.41 19.45
CA LEU A 27 6.73 -19.47 18.36
C LEU A 27 7.22 -20.28 17.14
N GLY A 28 8.40 -20.91 17.22
CA GLY A 28 8.94 -21.75 16.15
C GLY A 28 9.44 -20.96 14.93
N CYS A 29 9.69 -19.66 15.08
CA CYS A 29 10.26 -18.84 14.02
C CYS A 29 11.78 -18.83 14.10
N GLU A 30 12.42 -19.13 12.96
CA GLU A 30 13.88 -19.18 12.81
C GLU A 30 14.49 -17.80 12.49
N ALA A 31 13.66 -16.77 12.27
CA ALA A 31 14.15 -15.42 12.03
C ALA A 31 14.90 -14.87 13.25
N ASP A 32 16.05 -14.25 13.03
CA ASP A 32 16.81 -13.58 14.09
C ASP A 32 16.21 -12.19 14.40
N ALA A 33 15.00 -12.19 14.97
CA ALA A 33 14.34 -10.96 15.39
C ALA A 33 15.15 -10.20 16.46
N GLY A 34 16.07 -10.88 17.17
CA GLY A 34 16.99 -10.21 18.10
C GLY A 34 18.01 -9.32 17.39
N ALA A 35 18.51 -9.75 16.23
CA ALA A 35 19.40 -8.92 15.41
C ALA A 35 18.69 -7.65 14.92
N VAL A 36 17.42 -7.75 14.52
CA VAL A 36 16.59 -6.59 14.17
C VAL A 36 16.44 -5.65 15.35
N VAL A 37 16.09 -6.16 16.54
CA VAL A 37 15.95 -5.31 17.74
C VAL A 37 17.27 -4.61 18.08
N ARG A 38 18.42 -5.26 17.88
CA ARG A 38 19.73 -4.61 18.06
C ARG A 38 19.95 -3.48 17.06
N LEU A 39 19.63 -3.68 15.78
CA LEU A 39 19.76 -2.64 14.75
C LEU A 39 18.90 -1.42 15.09
N VAL A 40 17.60 -1.64 15.33
CA VAL A 40 16.66 -0.57 15.67
C VAL A 40 17.04 0.10 17.00
N GLY A 41 17.41 -0.69 18.01
CA GLY A 41 17.82 -0.17 19.31
C GLY A 41 19.07 0.70 19.23
N HIS A 42 20.10 0.27 18.49
CA HIS A 42 21.32 1.08 18.32
C HIS A 42 21.07 2.36 17.53
N ASP A 43 20.20 2.34 16.53
CA ASP A 43 19.76 3.55 15.85
C ASP A 43 19.05 4.53 16.80
N ALA A 44 18.11 4.02 17.61
CA ALA A 44 17.46 4.82 18.64
C ALA A 44 18.47 5.44 19.62
N LEU A 45 19.47 4.68 20.06
CA LEU A 45 20.55 5.18 20.92
C LEU A 45 21.40 6.27 20.24
N ALA A 46 21.62 6.17 18.93
CA ALA A 46 22.37 7.17 18.17
C ALA A 46 21.60 8.50 18.05
N ARG A 47 20.26 8.42 17.92
CA ARG A 47 19.35 9.58 17.93
C ARG A 47 19.08 10.14 19.33
N LEU A 48 19.42 9.40 20.37
CA LEU A 48 19.36 9.86 21.75
C LEU A 48 20.53 10.82 22.04
N GLY A 49 20.25 12.12 21.95
CA GLY A 49 21.22 13.16 22.32
C GLY A 49 21.70 13.02 23.77
N ALA A 50 22.89 13.57 24.07
CA ALA A 50 23.62 13.42 25.34
C ALA A 50 22.95 14.02 26.61
N GLY A 51 21.64 14.31 26.60
CA GLY A 51 20.94 15.05 27.65
C GLY A 51 19.70 14.40 28.26
N ILE A 52 19.23 13.24 27.77
CA ILE A 52 18.02 12.60 28.30
C ILE A 52 18.41 11.56 29.37
N ALA A 53 18.55 12.01 30.62
CA ALA A 53 18.75 11.10 31.75
C ALA A 53 17.54 10.19 31.91
N ASP A 54 17.78 8.90 32.20
CA ASP A 54 16.74 7.87 32.39
C ASP A 54 15.79 7.66 31.18
N ALA A 55 16.28 7.93 29.96
CA ALA A 55 15.56 7.61 28.74
C ALA A 55 15.18 6.11 28.71
N ARG A 56 13.99 5.79 28.22
CA ARG A 56 13.50 4.41 28.10
C ARG A 56 13.10 4.11 26.67
N MET A 57 13.30 2.86 26.28
CA MET A 57 12.73 2.27 25.08
C MET A 57 11.63 1.30 25.48
N SER A 58 10.55 1.28 24.72
CA SER A 58 9.51 0.27 24.84
C SER A 58 9.53 -0.64 23.63
N LEU A 59 9.24 -1.91 23.86
CA LEU A 59 9.07 -2.91 22.82
C LEU A 59 7.75 -3.64 23.05
N ASP A 60 6.88 -3.63 22.04
CA ASP A 60 5.77 -4.56 21.93
C ASP A 60 6.10 -5.63 20.89
N ALA A 61 5.86 -6.89 21.24
CA ALA A 61 5.95 -8.01 20.32
C ALA A 61 4.67 -8.84 20.38
N ARG A 62 4.06 -9.03 19.21
CA ARG A 62 2.78 -9.72 19.10
C ARG A 62 2.73 -10.61 17.88
N VAL A 63 1.86 -11.61 17.96
CA VAL A 63 1.44 -12.39 16.79
C VAL A 63 0.28 -11.62 16.18
N ASP A 64 0.35 -11.40 14.87
CA ASP A 64 -0.66 -10.77 14.04
C ASP A 64 -0.93 -11.71 12.87
N GLY A 65 -1.94 -12.58 13.01
CA GLY A 65 -2.15 -13.72 12.11
C GLY A 65 -0.91 -14.62 11.98
N THR A 66 -0.30 -14.61 10.80
CA THR A 66 0.91 -15.39 10.46
C THR A 66 2.20 -14.60 10.57
N GLU A 67 2.14 -13.41 11.14
CA GLU A 67 3.31 -12.56 11.32
C GLU A 67 3.66 -12.41 12.79
N PHE A 68 4.95 -12.30 13.05
CA PHE A 68 5.45 -11.77 14.29
C PHE A 68 5.76 -10.32 14.05
N VAL A 69 5.09 -9.46 14.80
CA VAL A 69 5.24 -8.01 14.71
C VAL A 69 6.06 -7.56 15.91
N VAL A 70 7.13 -6.84 15.65
CA VAL A 70 7.97 -6.20 16.67
C VAL A 70 7.86 -4.70 16.47
N VAL A 71 7.34 -3.99 17.48
CA VAL A 71 7.21 -2.54 17.51
C VAL A 71 8.16 -2.01 18.57
N LEU A 72 9.18 -1.26 18.17
CA LEU A 72 10.07 -0.55 19.10
C LEU A 72 9.70 0.93 19.11
N SER A 73 9.71 1.54 20.29
CA SER A 73 9.51 2.99 20.43
C SER A 73 10.58 3.63 21.31
N ASP A 74 10.99 4.85 20.92
CA ASP A 74 12.04 5.63 21.57
C ASP A 74 11.69 7.13 21.62
N ARG A 75 12.46 7.90 22.39
CA ARG A 75 12.33 9.36 22.54
C ARG A 75 13.57 10.13 22.06
N GLY A 76 14.35 9.54 21.15
CA GLY A 76 15.44 10.24 20.48
C GLY A 76 14.93 11.30 19.51
N GLU A 77 15.85 11.96 18.82
CA GLU A 77 15.51 12.88 17.73
C GLU A 77 14.57 12.20 16.70
N PRO A 78 13.65 12.96 16.06
CA PRO A 78 12.66 12.41 15.14
C PRO A 78 13.29 11.48 14.10
N ILE A 79 12.72 10.28 13.95
CA ILE A 79 13.17 9.34 12.93
C ILE A 79 12.72 9.81 11.55
N ASP A 80 13.62 9.73 10.58
CA ASP A 80 13.44 10.18 9.21
C ASP A 80 13.45 9.03 8.21
N GLY A 81 13.40 7.77 8.65
CA GLY A 81 13.34 6.60 7.79
C GLY A 81 13.67 5.29 8.52
N PRO A 82 13.62 4.13 7.83
CA PRO A 82 14.07 2.87 8.42
C PRO A 82 15.57 2.90 8.76
N PRO A 83 15.99 2.42 9.95
CA PRO A 83 17.40 2.32 10.31
C PRO A 83 18.28 1.62 9.28
N GLU A 84 19.51 2.12 9.11
CA GLU A 84 20.51 1.55 8.20
C GLU A 84 20.77 0.06 8.53
N GLY A 85 20.78 -0.80 7.51
CA GLY A 85 20.94 -2.25 7.66
C GLY A 85 19.64 -3.04 7.82
N LEU A 86 18.50 -2.42 8.19
CA LEU A 86 17.21 -3.13 8.11
C LEU A 86 16.81 -3.41 6.66
N LEU A 87 17.16 -2.50 5.75
CA LEU A 87 16.94 -2.65 4.32
C LEU A 87 17.71 -3.85 3.73
N ASP A 88 18.84 -4.24 4.32
CA ASP A 88 19.57 -5.45 3.91
C ASP A 88 18.81 -6.72 4.32
N LEU A 89 18.16 -6.70 5.49
CA LEU A 89 17.34 -7.81 5.95
C LEU A 89 16.08 -7.98 5.10
N VAL A 90 15.53 -6.88 4.60
CA VAL A 90 14.50 -6.86 3.57
C VAL A 90 15.01 -7.52 2.29
N ALA A 91 16.16 -7.08 1.78
CA ALA A 91 16.74 -7.62 0.55
C ALA A 91 17.06 -9.13 0.67
N ALA A 92 17.39 -9.60 1.88
CA ALA A 92 17.61 -11.00 2.19
C ALA A 92 16.31 -11.81 2.39
N GLY A 93 15.14 -11.16 2.42
CA GLY A 93 13.83 -11.81 2.63
C GLY A 93 13.57 -12.23 4.08
N ALA A 94 14.31 -11.69 5.05
CA ALA A 94 14.16 -12.02 6.46
C ALA A 94 12.96 -11.31 7.12
N VAL A 95 12.47 -10.22 6.51
CA VAL A 95 11.34 -9.42 6.98
C VAL A 95 10.33 -9.18 5.83
N THR A 96 9.04 -9.16 6.17
CA THR A 96 7.95 -8.96 5.19
C THR A 96 7.60 -7.49 5.00
N SER A 97 7.75 -6.70 6.05
CA SER A 97 7.43 -5.27 6.06
C SER A 97 8.23 -4.55 7.14
N ILE A 98 8.53 -3.28 6.85
CA ILE A 98 9.03 -2.30 7.81
C ILE A 98 8.15 -1.06 7.71
N ASP A 99 7.77 -0.49 8.84
CA ASP A 99 7.14 0.83 8.97
C ASP A 99 7.93 1.66 10.00
N ALA A 100 8.41 2.83 9.60
CA ALA A 100 9.19 3.74 10.45
C ALA A 100 8.56 5.12 10.41
N ARG A 101 8.27 5.69 11.58
CA ARG A 101 7.57 6.98 11.70
C ARG A 101 7.95 7.72 12.98
N ALA A 102 8.07 9.04 12.90
CA ALA A 102 8.04 9.90 14.07
C ALA A 102 6.58 10.13 14.51
N GLY A 103 6.31 10.05 15.81
CA GLY A 103 5.02 10.43 16.39
C GLY A 103 5.21 11.48 17.47
N ASP A 104 4.12 12.15 17.86
CA ASP A 104 4.13 13.29 18.78
C ASP A 104 4.88 13.03 20.10
N ASP A 105 4.80 11.79 20.62
CA ASP A 105 5.37 11.40 21.91
C ASP A 105 6.58 10.45 21.81
N ALA A 106 6.78 9.82 20.65
CA ALA A 106 7.81 8.80 20.43
C ALA A 106 8.02 8.50 18.94
N ASN A 107 9.24 8.14 18.59
CA ASN A 107 9.52 7.45 17.34
C ASN A 107 9.04 6.01 17.43
N VAL A 108 8.57 5.46 16.31
CA VAL A 108 8.06 4.09 16.23
C VAL A 108 8.66 3.39 15.01
N VAL A 109 9.24 2.22 15.24
CA VAL A 109 9.67 1.31 14.17
C VAL A 109 8.97 -0.03 14.36
N GLU A 110 8.12 -0.38 13.41
CA GLU A 110 7.45 -1.68 13.31
C GLU A 110 8.14 -2.54 12.26
N VAL A 111 8.52 -3.76 12.63
CA VAL A 111 9.11 -4.76 11.74
C VAL A 111 8.28 -6.03 11.80
N ARG A 112 7.94 -6.57 10.64
CA ARG A 112 7.13 -7.78 10.49
C ARG A 112 7.95 -8.93 9.94
N PHE A 113 7.81 -10.08 10.57
CA PHE A 113 8.45 -11.34 10.19
C PHE A 113 7.39 -12.39 9.88
N VAL A 114 7.68 -13.31 8.96
CA VAL A 114 6.85 -14.51 8.81
C VAL A 114 7.02 -15.41 10.03
N LEU A 115 5.92 -15.79 10.68
CA LEU A 115 5.90 -16.91 11.62
C LEU A 115 5.64 -18.21 10.86
N PRO A 116 6.52 -19.22 10.99
CA PRO A 116 6.27 -20.54 10.42
C PRO A 116 5.08 -21.25 11.07
N ALA A 117 4.65 -20.83 12.26
CA ALA A 117 3.62 -21.51 13.04
C ALA A 117 2.21 -20.93 12.81
N HIS A 118 1.70 -21.14 11.59
CA HIS A 118 0.40 -21.75 11.29
C HIS A 118 0.47 -22.24 9.84
N VAL A 119 0.82 -23.52 9.67
CA VAL A 119 0.24 -24.34 8.60
C VAL A 119 -1.28 -24.20 8.79
N THR A 120 -2.04 -23.69 7.84
CA THR A 120 -2.15 -24.19 6.47
C THR A 120 -2.34 -23.04 5.49
N ALA A 121 -1.47 -22.94 4.47
CA ALA A 121 -1.98 -22.88 3.10
C ALA A 121 -3.12 -23.89 3.06
N VAL A 122 -4.38 -23.40 3.15
CA VAL A 122 -5.57 -24.19 3.52
C VAL A 122 -5.47 -25.58 2.93
N ASP A 123 -5.80 -26.65 3.65
CA ASP A 123 -5.74 -27.98 3.02
C ASP A 123 -6.57 -27.94 1.73
N ILE A 124 -5.85 -27.90 0.63
CA ILE A 124 -6.29 -27.77 -0.76
C ILE A 124 -5.89 -29.04 -1.52
N SER A 125 -5.42 -30.07 -0.81
CA SER A 125 -5.05 -31.35 -1.42
C SER A 125 -6.25 -32.00 -2.12
N ASP A 126 -7.46 -31.67 -1.67
CA ASP A 126 -8.74 -32.08 -2.24
C ASP A 126 -9.33 -31.07 -3.24
N VAL A 127 -8.71 -29.89 -3.42
CA VAL A 127 -9.20 -28.83 -4.31
C VAL A 127 -8.30 -28.76 -5.54
N THR A 128 -8.90 -28.91 -6.71
CA THR A 128 -8.22 -28.64 -7.98
C THR A 128 -8.74 -27.33 -8.58
N PRO A 129 -7.86 -26.47 -9.13
CA PRO A 129 -8.28 -25.34 -9.93
C PRO A 129 -9.26 -25.80 -11.02
N GLN A 130 -10.40 -25.13 -11.09
CA GLN A 130 -11.45 -25.45 -12.06
C GLN A 130 -11.21 -24.67 -13.35
N PRO A 131 -11.40 -25.29 -14.53
CA PRO A 131 -11.33 -24.56 -15.77
C PRO A 131 -12.55 -23.64 -15.91
N ASP A 132 -12.40 -22.59 -16.71
CA ASP A 132 -13.44 -21.59 -16.91
C ASP A 132 -14.68 -22.12 -17.66
N ASP A 133 -14.57 -23.27 -18.33
CA ASP A 133 -15.61 -23.91 -19.15
C ASP A 133 -16.38 -25.04 -18.44
N VAL A 134 -16.21 -25.18 -17.11
CA VAL A 134 -16.97 -26.16 -16.32
C VAL A 134 -18.48 -25.92 -16.43
N PRO A 135 -19.32 -26.98 -16.47
CA PRO A 135 -20.78 -26.82 -16.51
C PRO A 135 -21.30 -25.96 -15.36
N THR A 136 -22.24 -25.06 -15.69
CA THR A 136 -22.85 -24.20 -14.69
C THR A 136 -23.79 -24.98 -13.78
N SER A 137 -23.76 -24.63 -12.49
CA SER A 137 -24.60 -25.17 -11.44
C SER A 137 -25.78 -24.22 -11.15
N ASP A 138 -26.96 -24.82 -11.05
CA ASP A 138 -28.23 -24.18 -10.73
C ASP A 138 -28.61 -24.27 -9.25
N VAL A 139 -27.71 -24.80 -8.40
CA VAL A 139 -27.91 -24.91 -6.95
C VAL A 139 -28.33 -23.55 -6.36
N GLU A 140 -29.32 -23.59 -5.48
CA GLU A 140 -29.81 -22.40 -4.79
C GLU A 140 -28.73 -21.81 -3.88
N LEU A 141 -28.62 -20.48 -3.89
CA LEU A 141 -27.60 -19.74 -3.16
C LEU A 141 -28.25 -18.77 -2.18
N THR A 142 -27.71 -18.70 -0.98
CA THR A 142 -28.04 -17.67 0.01
C THR A 142 -27.02 -16.55 -0.10
N ILE A 143 -27.48 -15.31 -0.24
CA ILE A 143 -26.60 -14.12 -0.25
C ILE A 143 -26.68 -13.44 1.12
N ARG A 144 -25.52 -13.20 1.74
CA ARG A 144 -25.41 -12.59 3.06
C ARG A 144 -24.06 -11.87 3.26
N PRO A 145 -23.92 -11.04 4.31
CA PRO A 145 -22.62 -10.54 4.74
C PRO A 145 -21.60 -11.67 4.96
N PHE A 146 -20.34 -11.40 4.62
CA PHE A 146 -19.18 -12.23 4.95
C PHE A 146 -18.92 -12.19 6.46
N GLU A 147 -18.66 -13.36 7.04
CA GLU A 147 -18.39 -13.56 8.47
C GLU A 147 -16.98 -14.15 8.66
N PRO A 148 -16.32 -13.95 9.82
CA PRO A 148 -14.98 -14.50 10.06
C PRO A 148 -14.88 -16.03 9.84
N SER A 149 -15.96 -16.77 10.10
CA SER A 149 -16.03 -18.22 9.86
C SER A 149 -15.97 -18.63 8.39
N ASP A 150 -16.26 -17.71 7.45
CA ASP A 150 -16.21 -17.97 6.01
C ASP A 150 -14.78 -17.96 5.45
N ALA A 151 -13.81 -17.43 6.19
CA ALA A 151 -12.46 -17.15 5.70
C ALA A 151 -11.75 -18.39 5.14
N ARG A 152 -11.97 -19.56 5.75
CA ARG A 152 -11.40 -20.83 5.27
C ARG A 152 -11.96 -21.22 3.90
N GLU A 153 -13.28 -21.12 3.73
CA GLU A 153 -13.90 -21.44 2.44
C GLU A 153 -13.59 -20.38 1.39
N LEU A 154 -13.39 -19.12 1.77
CA LEU A 154 -12.95 -18.08 0.83
C LEU A 154 -11.58 -18.41 0.23
N ALA A 155 -10.61 -18.77 1.08
CA ALA A 155 -9.28 -19.18 0.61
C ALA A 155 -9.35 -20.42 -0.32
N ARG A 156 -10.19 -21.41 0.00
CA ARG A 156 -10.44 -22.56 -0.87
C ARG A 156 -11.06 -22.15 -2.20
N THR A 157 -12.03 -21.25 -2.20
CA THR A 157 -12.67 -20.72 -3.42
C THR A 157 -11.69 -19.92 -4.27
N ILE A 158 -10.84 -19.07 -3.66
CA ILE A 158 -9.78 -18.34 -4.37
C ILE A 158 -8.82 -19.33 -5.04
N TYR A 159 -8.33 -20.33 -4.30
CA TYR A 159 -7.45 -21.35 -4.85
C TYR A 159 -8.11 -22.16 -5.98
N ARG A 160 -9.38 -22.54 -5.81
CA ARG A 160 -10.16 -23.23 -6.84
C ARG A 160 -10.33 -22.42 -8.12
N CYS A 161 -10.35 -21.08 -8.03
CA CYS A 161 -10.50 -20.22 -9.20
C CYS A 161 -9.16 -19.87 -9.85
N TYR A 162 -8.11 -19.69 -9.06
CA TYR A 162 -6.88 -19.01 -9.51
C TYR A 162 -5.59 -19.73 -9.13
N GLY A 163 -5.65 -20.92 -8.53
CA GLY A 163 -4.47 -21.61 -8.01
C GLY A 163 -3.75 -20.74 -6.99
N TRP A 164 -2.43 -20.57 -7.15
CA TRP A 164 -1.59 -19.69 -6.32
C TRP A 164 -1.36 -18.31 -6.92
N THR A 165 -2.08 -17.94 -7.99
CA THR A 165 -1.74 -16.76 -8.79
C THR A 165 -2.60 -15.54 -8.51
N TYR A 166 -3.58 -15.64 -7.59
CA TYR A 166 -4.37 -14.47 -7.17
C TYR A 166 -3.48 -13.40 -6.51
N PRO A 167 -3.62 -12.10 -6.88
CA PRO A 167 -2.69 -11.06 -6.46
C PRO A 167 -2.83 -10.64 -4.99
N ILE A 168 -4.02 -10.77 -4.41
CA ILE A 168 -4.25 -10.45 -2.99
C ILE A 168 -3.87 -11.67 -2.15
N VAL A 169 -2.58 -11.79 -1.84
CA VAL A 169 -2.00 -12.94 -1.13
C VAL A 169 -2.70 -13.20 0.21
N ASP A 170 -3.13 -12.14 0.89
CA ASP A 170 -3.87 -12.24 2.16
C ASP A 170 -5.12 -13.12 2.06
N LEU A 171 -5.76 -13.26 0.90
CA LEU A 171 -6.94 -14.11 0.75
C LEU A 171 -6.63 -15.61 0.81
N TYR A 172 -5.36 -16.01 0.73
CA TYR A 172 -4.94 -17.40 1.00
C TYR A 172 -4.69 -17.70 2.48
N HIS A 173 -4.83 -16.69 3.34
CA HIS A 173 -4.56 -16.76 4.78
C HIS A 173 -5.87 -16.53 5.55
N PRO A 174 -6.68 -17.58 5.79
CA PRO A 174 -7.98 -17.47 6.46
C PRO A 174 -7.92 -16.74 7.79
N GLU A 175 -6.88 -16.98 8.58
CA GLU A 175 -6.62 -16.32 9.85
C GLU A 175 -6.53 -14.79 9.69
N ARG A 176 -5.77 -14.29 8.70
CA ARG A 176 -5.66 -12.85 8.41
C ARG A 176 -7.01 -12.27 8.02
N VAL A 177 -7.73 -12.96 7.13
CA VAL A 177 -9.05 -12.51 6.67
C VAL A 177 -10.05 -12.48 7.83
N ALA A 178 -10.07 -13.51 8.68
CA ALA A 178 -10.95 -13.59 9.83
C ALA A 178 -10.67 -12.49 10.86
N GLU A 179 -9.40 -12.24 11.18
CA GLU A 179 -8.97 -11.16 12.08
C GLU A 179 -9.32 -9.78 11.52
N GLN A 180 -9.02 -9.52 10.25
CA GLN A 180 -9.38 -8.26 9.57
C GLN A 180 -10.90 -8.03 9.58
N THR A 181 -11.70 -9.09 9.39
CA THR A 181 -13.16 -8.99 9.46
C THR A 181 -13.67 -8.78 10.88
N LEU A 182 -13.11 -9.47 11.87
CA LEU A 182 -13.49 -9.31 13.28
C LEU A 182 -13.13 -7.90 13.80
N GLY A 183 -11.96 -7.39 13.43
CA GLY A 183 -11.49 -6.05 13.78
C GLY A 183 -12.12 -4.92 12.96
N GLY A 184 -12.95 -5.24 11.96
CA GLY A 184 -13.65 -4.25 11.14
C GLY A 184 -12.84 -3.64 10.00
N ALA A 185 -11.54 -3.97 9.89
CA ALA A 185 -10.66 -3.53 8.80
C ALA A 185 -11.09 -4.09 7.43
N ARG A 186 -11.80 -5.22 7.41
CA ARG A 186 -12.37 -5.83 6.20
C ARG A 186 -13.87 -6.07 6.34
N ILE A 187 -14.60 -5.81 5.27
CA ILE A 187 -15.98 -6.24 5.10
C ILE A 187 -16.18 -6.95 3.77
N GLY A 188 -17.26 -7.70 3.60
CA GLY A 188 -17.60 -8.32 2.33
C GLY A 188 -19.00 -8.91 2.29
N GLU A 189 -19.42 -9.33 1.11
CA GLU A 189 -20.65 -10.07 0.86
C GLU A 189 -20.30 -11.40 0.18
N VAL A 190 -21.06 -12.46 0.48
CA VAL A 190 -20.89 -13.79 -0.10
C VAL A 190 -22.20 -14.36 -0.63
N ALA A 191 -22.09 -15.18 -1.67
CA ALA A 191 -23.13 -16.11 -2.10
C ALA A 191 -22.69 -17.53 -1.71
N VAL A 192 -23.49 -18.21 -0.88
CA VAL A 192 -23.15 -19.52 -0.32
C VAL A 192 -24.19 -20.58 -0.69
N THR A 193 -23.73 -21.81 -0.95
CA THR A 193 -24.62 -22.97 -1.12
C THR A 193 -25.18 -23.44 0.22
N SER A 194 -26.17 -24.33 0.19
CA SER A 194 -26.67 -25.00 1.41
C SER A 194 -25.63 -25.89 2.11
N SER A 195 -24.57 -26.31 1.40
CA SER A 195 -23.42 -27.03 1.96
C SER A 195 -22.35 -26.11 2.57
N GLY A 196 -22.50 -24.79 2.45
CA GLY A 196 -21.52 -23.81 2.95
C GLY A 196 -20.39 -23.47 1.99
N GLU A 197 -20.41 -23.97 0.74
CA GLU A 197 -19.44 -23.57 -0.27
C GLU A 197 -19.69 -22.13 -0.71
N ILE A 198 -18.63 -21.33 -0.83
CA ILE A 198 -18.70 -19.97 -1.36
C ILE A 198 -18.70 -20.04 -2.89
N ALA A 199 -19.84 -19.70 -3.49
CA ALA A 199 -20.02 -19.57 -4.94
C ALA A 199 -19.45 -18.24 -5.46
N ALA A 200 -19.55 -17.17 -4.68
CA ALA A 200 -19.00 -15.86 -5.02
C ALA A 200 -18.73 -15.02 -3.77
N HIS A 201 -17.75 -14.12 -3.86
CA HIS A 201 -17.38 -13.16 -2.82
C HIS A 201 -17.02 -11.81 -3.44
N TRP A 202 -17.32 -10.72 -2.72
CA TRP A 202 -16.77 -9.40 -2.97
C TRP A 202 -16.48 -8.70 -1.64
N GLY A 203 -15.25 -8.20 -1.47
CA GLY A 203 -14.81 -7.54 -0.24
C GLY A 203 -14.42 -6.07 -0.40
N ALA A 204 -14.30 -5.40 0.73
CA ALA A 204 -13.67 -4.09 0.89
C ALA A 204 -12.67 -4.15 2.06
N LEU A 205 -11.51 -3.53 1.86
CA LEU A 205 -10.47 -3.33 2.88
C LEU A 205 -10.37 -1.83 3.17
N TYR A 206 -10.46 -1.43 4.44
CA TYR A 206 -10.23 -0.05 4.83
C TYR A 206 -8.74 0.25 4.67
N LEU A 207 -8.44 1.20 3.79
CA LEU A 207 -7.09 1.76 3.64
C LEU A 207 -6.87 2.86 4.68
N THR A 208 -7.98 3.53 5.01
CA THR A 208 -8.11 4.63 5.94
C THR A 208 -9.51 4.59 6.56
N ASP A 209 -9.76 5.30 7.66
CA ASP A 209 -11.10 5.43 8.28
C ASP A 209 -12.16 5.94 7.29
N SER A 210 -11.77 6.76 6.31
CA SER A 210 -12.67 7.35 5.31
C SER A 210 -12.68 6.64 3.96
N CYS A 211 -11.67 5.82 3.63
CA CYS A 211 -11.49 5.25 2.31
C CYS A 211 -11.24 3.74 2.34
N VAL A 212 -11.95 3.03 1.46
CA VAL A 212 -11.78 1.59 1.26
C VAL A 212 -11.24 1.28 -0.13
N GLU A 213 -10.47 0.22 -0.25
CA GLU A 213 -10.27 -0.49 -1.51
C GLU A 213 -11.35 -1.56 -1.65
N THR A 214 -12.12 -1.56 -2.73
CA THR A 214 -13.00 -2.69 -3.06
C THR A 214 -12.33 -3.64 -4.03
N GLY A 215 -12.26 -4.91 -3.65
CA GLY A 215 -11.53 -5.94 -4.38
C GLY A 215 -11.83 -7.33 -3.83
N GLY A 216 -10.91 -8.28 -4.04
CA GLY A 216 -11.12 -9.66 -3.61
C GLY A 216 -12.32 -10.34 -4.27
N THR A 217 -12.75 -9.82 -5.42
CA THR A 217 -13.91 -10.34 -6.15
C THR A 217 -13.55 -11.70 -6.74
N VAL A 218 -14.38 -12.70 -6.46
CA VAL A 218 -14.26 -14.04 -7.03
C VAL A 218 -15.65 -14.61 -7.30
N THR A 219 -15.77 -15.34 -8.41
CA THR A 219 -16.94 -16.15 -8.71
C THR A 219 -16.44 -17.50 -9.23
N ASP A 220 -16.77 -18.55 -8.47
CA ASP A 220 -16.43 -19.93 -8.82
C ASP A 220 -16.97 -20.23 -10.23
N PRO A 221 -16.14 -20.80 -11.14
CA PRO A 221 -16.53 -21.10 -12.51
C PRO A 221 -17.89 -21.78 -12.64
N ARG A 222 -18.24 -22.69 -11.71
CA ARG A 222 -19.52 -23.40 -11.69
C ARG A 222 -20.72 -22.45 -11.55
N PHE A 223 -20.57 -21.25 -11.02
CA PHE A 223 -21.67 -20.33 -10.72
C PHE A 223 -21.65 -19.05 -11.56
N ARG A 224 -20.76 -18.95 -12.55
CA ARG A 224 -20.67 -17.79 -13.46
C ARG A 224 -21.90 -17.66 -14.36
N GLY A 225 -22.10 -16.47 -14.91
CA GLY A 225 -23.26 -16.15 -15.76
C GLY A 225 -24.58 -15.94 -15.00
N ARG A 226 -24.58 -16.06 -13.66
CA ARG A 226 -25.75 -15.85 -12.79
C ARG A 226 -25.90 -14.43 -12.24
N GLY A 227 -25.04 -13.49 -12.65
CA GLY A 227 -25.07 -12.10 -12.18
C GLY A 227 -24.59 -11.87 -10.73
N LEU A 228 -24.00 -12.89 -10.08
CA LEU A 228 -23.64 -12.86 -8.65
C LEU A 228 -22.70 -11.70 -8.29
N ALA A 229 -21.66 -11.46 -9.09
CA ALA A 229 -20.73 -10.36 -8.84
C ALA A 229 -21.47 -9.02 -8.74
N GLY A 230 -22.35 -8.69 -9.69
CA GLY A 230 -23.16 -7.46 -9.64
C GLY A 230 -24.01 -7.38 -8.37
N THR A 231 -24.74 -8.45 -8.03
CA THR A 231 -25.57 -8.50 -6.83
C THR A 231 -24.78 -8.31 -5.53
N LEU A 232 -23.60 -8.93 -5.42
CA LEU A 232 -22.73 -8.76 -4.25
C LEU A 232 -22.14 -7.34 -4.19
N GLY A 233 -21.76 -6.78 -5.35
CA GLY A 233 -21.23 -5.42 -5.46
C GLY A 233 -22.24 -4.36 -5.02
N ASP A 234 -23.49 -4.46 -5.47
CA ASP A 234 -24.56 -3.54 -5.10
C ASP A 234 -24.82 -3.55 -3.58
N ARG A 235 -24.84 -4.75 -2.99
CA ARG A 235 -25.02 -4.94 -1.54
C ARG A 235 -23.85 -4.38 -0.74
N LEU A 236 -22.63 -4.67 -1.16
CA LEU A 236 -21.42 -4.15 -0.52
C LEU A 236 -21.41 -2.62 -0.57
N LEU A 237 -21.77 -2.03 -1.72
CA LEU A 237 -21.83 -0.58 -1.90
C LEU A 237 -22.88 0.07 -0.99
N ALA A 238 -24.06 -0.54 -0.84
CA ALA A 238 -25.08 -0.06 0.10
C ALA A 238 -24.55 -0.04 1.54
N ARG A 239 -23.88 -1.13 1.96
CA ARG A 239 -23.30 -1.24 3.30
C ARG A 239 -22.13 -0.29 3.56
N LEU A 240 -21.33 0.03 2.54
CA LEU A 240 -20.29 1.06 2.64
C LEU A 240 -20.90 2.45 2.88
N ARG A 241 -22.01 2.78 2.21
CA ARG A 241 -22.75 4.03 2.44
C ARG A 241 -23.39 4.07 3.83
N GLU A 242 -23.98 2.97 4.29
CA GLU A 242 -24.51 2.87 5.66
C GLU A 242 -23.44 3.10 6.74
N ARG A 243 -22.18 2.82 6.41
CA ARG A 243 -21.02 3.05 7.28
C ARG A 243 -20.38 4.43 7.09
N HIS A 244 -20.97 5.30 6.28
CA HIS A 244 -20.44 6.63 5.97
C HIS A 244 -18.99 6.62 5.43
N VAL A 245 -18.64 5.58 4.67
CA VAL A 245 -17.37 5.57 3.93
C VAL A 245 -17.43 6.66 2.87
N ILE A 246 -16.42 7.51 2.82
CA ILE A 246 -16.37 8.67 1.92
C ILE A 246 -15.82 8.25 0.55
N GLY A 247 -14.68 7.57 0.54
CA GLY A 247 -13.96 7.24 -0.67
C GLY A 247 -13.94 5.74 -0.95
N ARG A 248 -14.06 5.37 -2.22
CA ARG A 248 -13.83 4.00 -2.68
C ARG A 248 -12.79 3.97 -3.78
N LEU A 249 -11.69 3.27 -3.53
CA LEU A 249 -10.65 2.98 -4.51
C LEU A 249 -10.86 1.63 -5.18
N ARG A 250 -10.45 1.58 -6.44
CA ARG A 250 -10.28 0.37 -7.23
C ARG A 250 -9.02 0.53 -8.07
N GLU A 251 -8.39 -0.59 -8.35
CA GLU A 251 -7.13 -0.65 -9.10
C GLU A 251 -7.29 -1.50 -10.38
N PRO A 252 -8.05 -1.03 -11.39
CA PRO A 252 -8.21 -1.78 -12.63
C PRO A 252 -6.88 -2.01 -13.34
N VAL A 253 -6.60 -3.25 -13.73
CA VAL A 253 -5.44 -3.57 -14.57
C VAL A 253 -5.52 -2.91 -15.94
N MET A 254 -4.34 -2.70 -16.54
CA MET A 254 -4.23 -2.17 -17.90
C MET A 254 -4.10 -3.27 -18.97
N THR A 255 -4.05 -4.55 -18.61
CA THR A 255 -3.96 -5.66 -19.58
C THR A 255 -5.29 -5.95 -20.29
N HIS A 256 -6.41 -5.48 -19.75
CA HIS A 256 -7.74 -5.58 -20.36
C HIS A 256 -8.68 -4.46 -19.87
N PRO A 257 -9.72 -4.09 -20.63
CA PRO A 257 -10.59 -2.96 -20.27
C PRO A 257 -11.74 -3.35 -19.32
N ALA A 258 -11.96 -4.64 -19.04
CA ALA A 258 -13.16 -5.11 -18.33
C ALA A 258 -13.36 -4.45 -16.94
N THR A 259 -12.35 -4.47 -16.08
CA THR A 259 -12.43 -3.87 -14.73
C THR A 259 -12.47 -2.35 -14.78
N GLN A 260 -11.89 -1.73 -15.81
CA GLN A 260 -11.99 -0.29 -16.05
C GLN A 260 -13.42 0.11 -16.43
N HIS A 261 -14.07 -0.64 -17.34
CA HIS A 261 -15.47 -0.42 -17.70
C HIS A 261 -16.40 -0.55 -16.49
N ILE A 262 -16.22 -1.59 -15.68
CA ILE A 262 -17.02 -1.77 -14.46
C ILE A 262 -16.86 -0.55 -13.54
N ALA A 263 -15.63 -0.10 -13.28
CA ALA A 263 -15.39 1.06 -12.43
C ALA A 263 -16.09 2.33 -12.98
N LEU A 264 -15.97 2.59 -14.28
CA LEU A 264 -16.60 3.74 -14.93
C LEU A 264 -18.14 3.67 -14.90
N THR A 265 -18.73 2.49 -15.16
CA THR A 265 -20.18 2.28 -15.10
C THR A 265 -20.74 2.49 -13.70
N GLU A 266 -19.96 2.16 -12.67
CA GLU A 266 -20.30 2.42 -11.27
C GLU A 266 -20.05 3.88 -10.83
N GLY A 267 -19.68 4.77 -11.76
CA GLY A 267 -19.48 6.19 -11.49
C GLY A 267 -18.13 6.55 -10.89
N ALA A 268 -17.10 5.70 -11.02
CA ALA A 268 -15.74 6.07 -10.65
C ALA A 268 -15.09 6.97 -11.70
N THR A 269 -14.18 7.82 -11.24
CA THR A 269 -13.25 8.59 -12.08
C THR A 269 -11.89 7.92 -12.09
N ILE A 270 -11.24 7.80 -13.26
CA ILE A 270 -9.82 7.41 -13.31
C ILE A 270 -8.98 8.63 -12.91
N VAL A 271 -8.38 8.54 -11.73
CA VAL A 271 -7.64 9.64 -11.09
C VAL A 271 -6.12 9.54 -11.26
N GLY A 272 -5.65 8.50 -11.94
CA GLY A 272 -4.22 8.27 -12.10
C GLY A 272 -3.88 6.87 -12.57
N ALA A 273 -2.59 6.55 -12.48
CA ALA A 273 -2.03 5.25 -12.76
C ALA A 273 -0.78 4.99 -11.94
N TYR A 274 -0.65 3.76 -11.44
CA TYR A 274 0.60 3.25 -10.89
C TYR A 274 1.31 2.42 -11.96
N LEU A 275 2.55 2.79 -12.25
CA LEU A 275 3.37 2.17 -13.30
C LEU A 275 4.39 1.23 -12.66
N HIS A 276 4.62 0.05 -13.26
CA HIS A 276 5.51 -0.99 -12.70
C HIS A 276 5.22 -1.33 -11.22
N TYR A 277 3.96 -1.16 -10.81
CA TYR A 277 3.51 -1.20 -9.42
C TYR A 277 3.61 -2.60 -8.82
N THR A 278 3.09 -3.59 -9.54
CA THR A 278 3.07 -4.98 -9.07
C THR A 278 4.29 -5.73 -9.60
N ARG A 279 4.77 -6.71 -8.84
CA ARG A 279 5.73 -7.68 -9.38
C ARG A 279 5.13 -8.38 -10.62
N PRO A 280 5.96 -8.99 -11.49
CA PRO A 280 5.42 -9.83 -12.56
C PRO A 280 4.58 -10.94 -11.95
N ILE A 281 3.35 -11.10 -12.43
CA ILE A 281 2.40 -12.10 -11.95
C ILE A 281 1.83 -12.89 -13.12
N GLN A 282 1.43 -14.13 -12.85
CA GLN A 282 0.55 -14.89 -13.74
C GLN A 282 -0.89 -14.60 -13.35
N GLN A 283 -1.78 -14.37 -14.31
CA GLN A 283 -3.21 -14.25 -14.07
C GLN A 283 -3.93 -15.40 -14.76
N VAL A 284 -4.37 -16.40 -13.98
CA VAL A 284 -5.12 -17.56 -14.49
C VAL A 284 -6.35 -17.09 -15.28
N GLY A 285 -6.50 -17.62 -16.49
CA GLY A 285 -7.58 -17.26 -17.42
C GLY A 285 -7.35 -15.96 -18.20
N ILE A 286 -6.26 -15.23 -17.94
CA ILE A 286 -5.95 -13.93 -18.58
C ILE A 286 -4.61 -13.97 -19.31
N THR A 287 -3.53 -14.41 -18.64
CA THR A 287 -2.17 -14.41 -19.20
C THR A 287 -1.71 -15.80 -19.63
N ALA A 288 -0.79 -15.84 -20.60
CA ALA A 288 -0.14 -17.07 -21.07
C ALA A 288 1.10 -17.42 -20.21
N GLY A 289 0.92 -17.48 -18.89
CA GLY A 289 1.98 -17.75 -17.92
C GLY A 289 2.41 -16.51 -17.12
N LEU A 290 3.59 -16.58 -16.50
CA LEU A 290 4.19 -15.47 -15.77
C LEU A 290 4.57 -14.36 -16.73
N GLU A 291 4.06 -13.16 -16.48
CA GLU A 291 4.40 -12.00 -17.30
C GLU A 291 5.90 -11.66 -17.19
N PRO A 292 6.54 -11.15 -18.26
CA PRO A 292 7.95 -10.82 -18.24
C PRO A 292 8.26 -9.49 -17.53
N ALA A 293 7.25 -8.63 -17.37
CA ALA A 293 7.39 -7.27 -16.87
C ALA A 293 6.50 -7.01 -15.63
N ARG A 294 6.83 -5.95 -14.91
CA ARG A 294 6.05 -5.47 -13.76
C ARG A 294 4.71 -4.91 -14.24
N GLY A 295 3.64 -5.16 -13.48
CA GLY A 295 2.30 -4.75 -13.87
C GLY A 295 2.04 -3.26 -13.64
N SER A 296 1.23 -2.65 -14.50
CA SER A 296 0.71 -1.29 -14.32
C SER A 296 -0.81 -1.31 -14.22
N ILE A 297 -1.35 -0.40 -13.40
CA ILE A 297 -2.76 -0.36 -13.04
C ILE A 297 -3.30 1.08 -13.08
N CYS A 298 -4.54 1.24 -13.50
CA CYS A 298 -5.28 2.49 -13.31
C CYS A 298 -5.64 2.66 -11.83
N VAL A 299 -5.76 3.90 -11.38
CA VAL A 299 -6.35 4.24 -10.08
C VAL A 299 -7.72 4.83 -10.33
N ALA A 300 -8.76 4.16 -9.85
CA ALA A 300 -10.14 4.59 -9.98
C ALA A 300 -10.71 4.96 -8.61
N TYR A 301 -11.36 6.12 -8.51
CA TYR A 301 -11.94 6.62 -7.26
C TYR A 301 -13.43 6.96 -7.44
N SER A 302 -14.25 6.56 -6.47
CA SER A 302 -15.64 7.00 -6.33
C SER A 302 -15.81 7.71 -4.99
N ALA A 303 -16.38 8.92 -5.01
CA ALA A 303 -16.94 9.53 -3.81
C ALA A 303 -18.29 8.86 -3.52
N LEU A 304 -18.39 8.16 -2.39
CA LEU A 304 -19.61 7.50 -1.93
C LEU A 304 -20.51 8.45 -1.14
N GLU A 305 -19.91 9.48 -0.54
CA GLU A 305 -20.54 10.61 0.12
C GLU A 305 -20.11 11.92 -0.57
N PRO A 306 -20.86 13.03 -0.42
CA PRO A 306 -20.45 14.33 -0.93
C PRO A 306 -19.12 14.78 -0.34
N LEU A 307 -18.16 15.13 -1.20
CA LEU A 307 -16.88 15.68 -0.76
C LEU A 307 -17.04 17.07 -0.16
N THR A 308 -16.33 17.34 0.92
CA THR A 308 -16.28 18.65 1.57
C THR A 308 -15.48 19.62 0.70
N PRO A 309 -15.91 20.87 0.48
CA PRO A 309 -15.12 21.84 -0.27
C PRO A 309 -13.72 22.05 0.34
N ALA A 310 -12.68 22.03 -0.48
CA ALA A 310 -11.30 22.20 -0.03
C ALA A 310 -10.47 23.00 -1.04
N GLU A 311 -9.44 23.67 -0.54
CA GLU A 311 -8.48 24.43 -1.35
C GLU A 311 -7.15 23.67 -1.44
N LEU A 312 -6.71 23.44 -2.67
CA LEU A 312 -5.51 22.68 -2.99
C LEU A 312 -4.31 23.59 -3.21
N SER A 313 -3.15 23.20 -2.70
CA SER A 313 -1.84 23.80 -2.97
C SER A 313 -0.96 22.75 -3.63
N VAL A 314 -1.06 22.64 -4.95
CA VAL A 314 -0.36 21.62 -5.75
C VAL A 314 0.82 22.24 -6.48
N PRO A 315 2.03 21.62 -6.46
CA PRO A 315 3.18 22.11 -7.22
C PRO A 315 2.84 22.29 -8.70
N SER A 316 3.34 23.37 -9.30
CA SER A 316 2.99 23.79 -10.66
C SER A 316 3.22 22.70 -11.73
N ALA A 317 4.22 21.84 -11.52
CA ALA A 317 4.50 20.68 -12.38
C ALA A 317 3.29 19.74 -12.50
N TYR A 318 2.56 19.51 -11.41
CA TYR A 318 1.48 18.52 -11.35
C TYR A 318 0.08 19.13 -11.41
N ARG A 319 -0.05 20.45 -11.20
CA ARG A 319 -1.35 21.16 -11.11
C ARG A 319 -2.29 20.84 -12.26
N HIS A 320 -1.79 20.86 -13.49
CA HIS A 320 -2.60 20.63 -14.70
C HIS A 320 -3.21 19.20 -14.77
N LEU A 321 -2.61 18.20 -14.10
CA LEU A 321 -3.17 16.84 -14.00
C LEU A 321 -4.28 16.81 -12.96
N VAL A 322 -4.01 17.35 -11.78
CA VAL A 322 -4.98 17.41 -10.68
C VAL A 322 -6.22 18.22 -11.09
N GLU A 323 -6.03 19.38 -11.71
CA GLU A 323 -7.12 20.23 -12.19
C GLU A 323 -7.99 19.49 -13.21
N SER A 324 -7.39 18.77 -14.15
CA SER A 324 -8.17 17.98 -15.11
C SER A 324 -9.00 16.87 -14.43
N ILE A 325 -8.49 16.26 -13.37
CA ILE A 325 -9.23 15.23 -12.60
C ILE A 325 -10.40 15.87 -11.84
N VAL A 326 -10.14 16.99 -11.14
CA VAL A 326 -11.15 17.73 -10.38
C VAL A 326 -12.28 18.20 -11.29
N VAL A 327 -11.95 18.77 -12.46
CA VAL A 327 -12.93 19.25 -13.44
C VAL A 327 -13.74 18.10 -14.02
N ASP A 328 -13.08 17.02 -14.45
CA ASP A 328 -13.76 15.85 -15.03
C ASP A 328 -14.72 15.19 -14.02
N ALA A 329 -14.35 15.17 -12.74
CA ALA A 329 -15.15 14.57 -11.68
C ALA A 329 -16.20 15.53 -11.07
N GLY A 330 -16.11 16.83 -11.34
CA GLY A 330 -16.99 17.85 -10.76
C GLY A 330 -16.81 18.02 -9.25
N TRP A 331 -15.61 17.78 -8.71
CA TRP A 331 -15.36 17.87 -7.28
C TRP A 331 -15.21 19.31 -6.80
N PRO A 332 -15.68 19.65 -5.59
CA PRO A 332 -15.63 21.02 -5.07
C PRO A 332 -14.23 21.33 -4.55
N ARG A 333 -13.27 21.52 -5.47
CA ARG A 333 -11.89 21.88 -5.15
C ARG A 333 -11.50 23.17 -5.84
N THR A 334 -10.86 24.06 -5.10
CA THR A 334 -10.20 25.26 -5.62
C THR A 334 -8.70 25.10 -5.54
N PHE A 335 -7.94 25.99 -6.19
CA PHE A 335 -6.48 25.99 -6.16
C PHE A 335 -5.98 27.33 -5.61
N SER A 336 -5.07 27.26 -4.64
CA SER A 336 -4.35 28.41 -4.10
C SER A 336 -2.94 28.46 -4.67
N ASP A 337 -2.48 29.69 -4.92
CA ASP A 337 -1.08 30.00 -5.21
C ASP A 337 -0.44 30.81 -4.06
N SER A 338 -1.16 30.99 -2.94
CA SER A 338 -0.69 31.82 -1.82
C SER A 338 0.20 30.99 -0.88
N PRO A 339 1.51 31.25 -0.83
CA PRO A 339 2.38 30.52 0.08
C PRO A 339 2.05 30.90 1.52
N LEU A 340 1.85 29.89 2.36
CA LEU A 340 1.91 30.04 3.81
C LEU A 340 3.31 29.66 4.31
N GLU A 341 3.65 30.12 5.52
CA GLU A 341 4.87 29.66 6.20
C GLU A 341 4.78 28.15 6.43
N ALA A 342 5.78 27.43 5.95
CA ALA A 342 5.92 26.00 6.18
C ALA A 342 6.50 25.74 7.58
N ALA A 343 6.29 24.53 8.11
CA ALA A 343 7.05 24.06 9.26
C ALA A 343 8.56 24.04 8.92
N SER A 344 9.43 24.03 9.94
CA SER A 344 10.88 23.90 9.70
C SER A 344 11.24 22.52 9.15
N SER A 345 10.59 21.48 9.68
CA SER A 345 10.89 20.07 9.42
C SER A 345 9.69 19.35 8.84
N THR A 346 9.96 18.42 7.93
CA THR A 346 8.97 17.56 7.28
C THR A 346 8.72 16.34 8.15
N GLU A 347 7.44 16.02 8.37
CA GLU A 347 7.04 14.80 9.06
C GLU A 347 6.49 13.80 8.04
N PHE A 348 6.95 12.57 8.12
CA PHE A 348 6.50 11.51 7.24
C PHE A 348 6.69 10.13 7.87
N ALA A 349 5.96 9.16 7.34
CA ALA A 349 6.15 7.74 7.60
C ALA A 349 6.68 7.04 6.36
N VAL A 350 7.57 6.07 6.54
CA VAL A 350 8.10 5.24 5.44
C VAL A 350 7.72 3.79 5.69
N SER A 351 7.14 3.17 4.67
CA SER A 351 6.79 1.73 4.69
C SER A 351 7.37 0.99 3.49
N PHE A 352 7.77 -0.26 3.68
CA PHE A 352 8.33 -1.11 2.64
C PHE A 352 7.60 -2.45 2.54
N ASP A 353 7.23 -2.84 1.31
CA ASP A 353 6.63 -4.12 0.96
C ASP A 353 7.64 -4.95 0.15
N THR A 354 8.23 -5.95 0.80
CA THR A 354 9.22 -6.85 0.20
C THR A 354 8.64 -7.69 -0.92
N ALA A 355 7.38 -8.12 -0.79
CA ALA A 355 6.74 -8.99 -1.77
C ALA A 355 6.55 -8.31 -3.13
N ASN A 356 6.39 -6.98 -3.14
CA ASN A 356 6.33 -6.19 -4.36
C ASN A 356 7.57 -5.35 -4.63
N GLN A 357 8.58 -5.34 -3.75
CA GLN A 357 9.74 -4.43 -3.84
C GLN A 357 9.28 -2.97 -3.97
N ARG A 358 8.33 -2.58 -3.12
CA ARG A 358 7.63 -1.30 -3.19
C ARG A 358 7.81 -0.56 -1.88
N ALA A 359 8.22 0.69 -1.93
CA ALA A 359 8.20 1.58 -0.78
C ALA A 359 7.08 2.61 -0.91
N ARG A 360 6.67 3.16 0.22
CA ARG A 360 5.74 4.28 0.32
C ARG A 360 6.26 5.26 1.36
N ILE A 361 6.23 6.55 1.02
CA ILE A 361 6.49 7.66 1.93
C ILE A 361 5.17 8.44 2.07
N ASP A 362 4.59 8.50 3.25
CA ASP A 362 3.40 9.31 3.54
C ASP A 362 3.81 10.55 4.32
N VAL A 363 3.85 11.70 3.64
CA VAL A 363 4.12 12.99 4.25
C VAL A 363 2.87 13.49 4.96
N THR A 364 2.99 13.79 6.25
CA THR A 364 1.91 14.32 7.09
C THR A 364 2.01 15.84 7.26
N THR A 365 3.24 16.36 7.33
CA THR A 365 3.53 17.79 7.49
C THR A 365 4.56 18.23 6.45
N VAL A 366 4.28 19.30 5.69
CA VAL A 366 5.26 19.88 4.75
C VAL A 366 6.19 20.84 5.47
N GLY A 367 7.47 20.45 5.59
CA GLY A 367 8.54 21.31 6.12
C GLY A 367 9.38 21.95 5.03
N THR A 368 10.12 23.02 5.38
CA THR A 368 11.05 23.68 4.43
C THR A 368 12.15 22.76 3.88
N ASP A 369 12.42 21.65 4.57
CA ASP A 369 13.39 20.61 4.24
C ASP A 369 12.83 19.47 3.37
N LEU A 370 11.56 19.51 2.95
CA LEU A 370 10.88 18.42 2.23
C LEU A 370 11.72 17.79 1.11
N ILE A 371 12.34 18.63 0.27
CA ILE A 371 13.13 18.14 -0.87
C ILE A 371 14.36 17.37 -0.40
N ASP A 372 15.06 17.86 0.62
CA ASP A 372 16.25 17.22 1.17
C ASP A 372 15.90 15.93 1.91
N ALA A 373 14.81 15.96 2.70
CA ALA A 373 14.30 14.79 3.42
C ALA A 373 13.89 13.65 2.48
N LEU A 374 13.17 13.98 1.40
CA LEU A 374 12.78 12.99 0.38
C LEU A 374 13.98 12.48 -0.42
N ASP A 375 14.95 13.34 -0.77
CA ASP A 375 16.16 12.91 -1.49
C ASP A 375 17.00 11.93 -0.66
N HIS A 376 17.15 12.21 0.64
CA HIS A 376 17.83 11.33 1.58
C HIS A 376 17.17 9.95 1.64
N ASN A 377 15.84 9.91 1.82
CA ASN A 377 15.08 8.67 1.91
C ASN A 377 15.06 7.89 0.59
N LEU A 378 14.90 8.56 -0.55
CA LEU A 378 14.99 7.91 -1.86
C LEU A 378 16.36 7.27 -2.05
N ALA A 379 17.45 7.94 -1.62
CA ALA A 379 18.79 7.36 -1.69
C ALA A 379 18.92 6.06 -0.87
N GLN A 380 18.43 6.04 0.38
CA GLN A 380 18.40 4.83 1.21
C GLN A 380 17.55 3.72 0.58
N LEU A 381 16.35 4.06 0.10
CA LEU A 381 15.44 3.10 -0.53
C LEU A 381 16.03 2.50 -1.82
N HIS A 382 16.81 3.27 -2.60
CA HIS A 382 17.48 2.73 -3.78
C HIS A 382 18.45 1.59 -3.43
N GLU A 383 19.11 1.65 -2.28
CA GLU A 383 20.04 0.61 -1.83
C GLU A 383 19.33 -0.69 -1.42
N SER A 384 18.04 -0.62 -1.07
CA SER A 384 17.20 -1.77 -0.72
C SER A 384 16.73 -2.64 -1.90
N GLY A 385 16.98 -2.21 -3.14
CA GLY A 385 16.47 -2.89 -4.35
C GLY A 385 15.01 -2.59 -4.69
N VAL A 386 14.45 -1.51 -4.12
CA VAL A 386 13.10 -1.03 -4.44
C VAL A 386 12.91 -0.82 -5.94
N GLN A 387 11.77 -1.22 -6.47
CA GLN A 387 11.40 -1.06 -7.89
C GLN A 387 10.43 0.09 -8.11
N TYR A 388 9.68 0.47 -7.06
CA TYR A 388 8.68 1.52 -7.05
C TYR A 388 8.67 2.23 -5.71
N VAL A 389 8.66 3.57 -5.71
CA VAL A 389 8.37 4.37 -4.50
C VAL A 389 7.17 5.25 -4.76
N GLY A 390 6.13 5.13 -3.93
CA GLY A 390 4.98 6.05 -3.93
C GLY A 390 5.15 7.11 -2.85
N VAL A 391 5.10 8.38 -3.20
CA VAL A 391 5.15 9.50 -2.24
C VAL A 391 3.78 10.14 -2.15
N ARG A 392 3.14 10.10 -0.98
CA ARG A 392 1.85 10.71 -0.72
C ARG A 392 2.06 12.04 -0.01
N LEU A 393 1.56 13.12 -0.60
CA LEU A 393 1.71 14.49 -0.13
C LEU A 393 0.34 15.08 0.20
N PRO A 394 0.21 15.84 1.30
CA PRO A 394 -1.06 16.44 1.71
C PRO A 394 -1.37 17.62 0.76
N ALA A 395 -2.24 17.40 -0.22
CA ALA A 395 -2.52 18.38 -1.28
C ALA A 395 -3.22 19.64 -0.77
N THR A 396 -3.77 19.62 0.45
CA THR A 396 -4.38 20.78 1.12
C THR A 396 -3.40 21.52 2.03
N ASP A 397 -2.18 21.01 2.24
CA ASP A 397 -1.13 21.75 2.94
C ASP A 397 -0.67 22.92 2.06
N GLN A 398 -0.91 24.14 2.53
CA GLN A 398 -0.71 25.33 1.72
C GLN A 398 0.76 25.63 1.40
N ALA A 399 1.72 25.04 2.14
CA ALA A 399 3.14 25.15 1.84
C ALA A 399 3.58 24.29 0.64
N LEU A 400 2.81 23.25 0.30
CA LEU A 400 3.23 22.21 -0.65
C LEU A 400 3.56 22.76 -2.04
N ALA A 401 2.76 23.66 -2.60
CA ALA A 401 3.01 24.18 -3.95
C ALA A 401 4.37 24.90 -4.06
N HIS A 402 4.79 25.59 -3.00
CA HIS A 402 6.04 26.35 -2.97
C HIS A 402 7.24 25.46 -2.63
N VAL A 403 7.15 24.74 -1.50
CA VAL A 403 8.23 23.88 -1.01
C VAL A 403 8.47 22.71 -1.98
N GLY A 404 7.40 22.11 -2.49
CA GLY A 404 7.44 20.97 -3.41
C GLY A 404 7.78 21.31 -4.86
N ALA A 405 8.18 22.55 -5.17
CA ALA A 405 8.43 22.99 -6.54
C ALA A 405 9.51 22.16 -7.26
N ASP A 406 10.48 21.62 -6.52
CA ASP A 406 11.60 20.83 -7.07
C ASP A 406 11.41 19.31 -6.98
N LEU A 407 10.24 18.81 -6.57
CA LEU A 407 9.94 17.37 -6.52
C LEU A 407 10.26 16.62 -7.84
N PRO A 408 10.00 17.18 -9.05
CA PRO A 408 10.39 16.52 -10.29
C PRO A 408 11.90 16.28 -10.43
N SER A 409 12.73 17.09 -9.77
CA SER A 409 14.20 16.93 -9.81
C SER A 409 14.68 15.71 -9.03
N LEU A 410 13.84 15.14 -8.16
CA LEU A 410 14.08 13.88 -7.46
C LEU A 410 13.67 12.65 -8.30
N GLY A 411 13.14 12.85 -9.51
CA GLY A 411 12.60 11.76 -10.32
C GLY A 411 11.16 11.38 -9.98
N LEU A 412 10.47 12.17 -9.16
CA LEU A 412 9.09 11.95 -8.77
C LEU A 412 8.14 12.47 -9.86
N GLY A 413 7.47 11.56 -10.56
CA GLY A 413 6.41 11.87 -11.52
C GLY A 413 5.03 11.78 -10.87
N PHE A 414 4.02 12.37 -11.51
CA PHE A 414 2.63 12.22 -11.05
C PHE A 414 2.20 10.74 -11.10
N ALA A 415 1.42 10.31 -10.11
CA ALA A 415 0.81 8.99 -10.09
C ALA A 415 -0.71 9.07 -10.02
N ALA A 416 -1.24 9.71 -8.98
CA ALA A 416 -2.68 9.85 -8.79
C ALA A 416 -3.02 11.06 -7.90
N TYR A 417 -4.29 11.45 -7.89
CA TYR A 417 -4.85 12.40 -6.93
C TYR A 417 -6.09 11.80 -6.29
N ILE A 418 -6.17 11.79 -4.96
CA ILE A 418 -7.25 11.13 -4.23
C ILE A 418 -7.81 12.10 -3.18
N PRO A 419 -9.07 12.54 -3.29
CA PRO A 419 -9.66 13.42 -2.30
C PRO A 419 -10.02 12.67 -1.02
N GLU A 420 -9.91 13.37 0.12
CA GLU A 420 -10.28 12.90 1.47
C GLU A 420 -9.72 11.51 1.82
N PHE A 421 -8.49 11.24 1.37
CA PHE A 421 -7.82 9.97 1.61
C PHE A 421 -7.27 9.88 3.03
N TRP A 422 -6.51 10.88 3.53
CA TRP A 422 -6.04 10.90 4.94
C TRP A 422 -5.48 12.24 5.42
N PRO A 423 -5.93 12.79 6.58
CA PRO A 423 -7.19 13.53 6.74
C PRO A 423 -7.42 14.67 5.70
N ALA A 424 -6.54 14.78 4.71
CA ALA A 424 -6.55 15.69 3.59
C ALA A 424 -6.79 14.96 2.26
N ASP A 425 -6.94 15.76 1.20
CA ASP A 425 -6.71 15.28 -0.16
C ASP A 425 -5.23 14.95 -0.35
N VAL A 426 -4.93 13.92 -1.13
CA VAL A 426 -3.57 13.42 -1.32
C VAL A 426 -3.16 13.51 -2.78
N LEU A 427 -2.02 14.16 -3.01
CA LEU A 427 -1.26 14.07 -4.25
C LEU A 427 -0.30 12.88 -4.12
N ILE A 428 -0.41 11.92 -5.02
CA ILE A 428 0.49 10.76 -5.07
C ILE A 428 1.46 10.96 -6.24
N LEU A 429 2.74 10.96 -5.91
CA LEU A 429 3.84 10.91 -6.85
C LEU A 429 4.47 9.52 -6.84
N GLN A 430 5.19 9.17 -7.90
CA GLN A 430 5.87 7.90 -8.04
C GLN A 430 7.29 8.08 -8.58
N TRP A 431 8.22 7.32 -8.01
CA TRP A 431 9.53 7.06 -8.58
C TRP A 431 9.60 5.60 -9.05
N LEU A 432 10.25 5.37 -10.19
CA LEU A 432 10.43 4.04 -10.76
C LEU A 432 11.92 3.73 -10.96
N ALA A 433 12.32 2.50 -10.67
CA ALA A 433 13.68 2.02 -10.97
C ALA A 433 13.99 2.05 -12.48
N SER A 434 12.95 1.90 -13.31
CA SER A 434 12.98 2.14 -14.75
C SER A 434 11.71 2.86 -15.17
N ALA A 435 11.87 4.03 -15.81
CA ALA A 435 10.76 4.75 -16.45
C ALA A 435 10.44 4.24 -17.86
N ASP A 436 11.18 3.25 -18.35
CA ASP A 436 10.87 2.56 -19.61
C ASP A 436 9.76 1.54 -19.38
N VAL A 437 8.51 2.01 -19.51
CA VAL A 437 7.31 1.20 -19.32
C VAL A 437 6.86 0.65 -20.67
N ASP A 438 6.81 -0.68 -20.81
CA ASP A 438 6.27 -1.31 -22.00
C ASP A 438 4.74 -1.20 -22.01
N THR A 439 4.22 -0.34 -22.89
CA THR A 439 2.79 -0.09 -23.04
C THR A 439 2.14 -0.94 -24.14
N THR A 440 2.89 -1.85 -24.79
CA THR A 440 2.40 -2.63 -25.96
C THR A 440 1.13 -3.42 -25.64
N HIS A 441 1.00 -3.87 -24.39
CA HIS A 441 -0.12 -4.66 -23.91
C HIS A 441 -1.20 -3.85 -23.18
N PHE A 442 -1.08 -2.52 -23.13
CA PHE A 442 -2.06 -1.69 -22.44
C PHE A 442 -3.34 -1.56 -23.27
N VAL A 443 -4.48 -1.85 -22.64
CA VAL A 443 -5.80 -1.77 -23.23
C VAL A 443 -6.68 -0.89 -22.34
N TYR A 444 -7.30 0.12 -22.95
CA TYR A 444 -8.07 1.13 -22.23
C TYR A 444 -9.57 1.03 -22.53
N ALA A 445 -10.39 1.27 -21.51
CA ALA A 445 -11.85 1.29 -21.66
C ALA A 445 -12.38 2.48 -22.47
N SER A 446 -11.62 3.57 -22.58
CA SER A 446 -12.01 4.73 -23.38
C SER A 446 -10.80 5.60 -23.76
N PRO A 447 -10.93 6.49 -24.78
CA PRO A 447 -9.89 7.47 -25.11
C PRO A 447 -9.56 8.42 -23.95
N ALA A 448 -10.52 8.69 -23.05
CA ALA A 448 -10.28 9.53 -21.87
C ALA A 448 -9.35 8.83 -20.86
N VAL A 449 -9.53 7.51 -20.66
CA VAL A 449 -8.63 6.71 -19.82
C VAL A 449 -7.24 6.65 -20.44
N GLU A 450 -7.16 6.35 -21.73
CA GLU A 450 -5.88 6.36 -22.46
C GLU A 450 -5.15 7.70 -22.31
N SER A 451 -5.85 8.82 -22.56
CA SER A 451 -5.28 10.15 -22.42
C SER A 451 -4.78 10.44 -21.00
N ARG A 452 -5.51 10.01 -19.97
CA ARG A 452 -5.07 10.15 -18.56
C ARG A 452 -3.77 9.37 -18.31
N VAL A 453 -3.71 8.11 -18.73
CA VAL A 453 -2.54 7.24 -18.54
C VAL A 453 -1.33 7.74 -19.34
N GLN A 454 -1.51 8.19 -20.58
CA GLN A 454 -0.43 8.74 -21.39
C GLN A 454 0.19 10.01 -20.80
N ARG A 455 -0.64 10.86 -20.16
CA ARG A 455 -0.13 12.02 -19.42
C ARG A 455 0.68 11.60 -18.19
N VAL A 456 0.24 10.58 -17.44
CA VAL A 456 1.01 10.00 -16.33
C VAL A 456 2.37 9.48 -16.82
N LEU A 457 2.39 8.69 -17.90
CA LEU A 457 3.62 8.17 -18.51
C LEU A 457 4.59 9.28 -18.91
N THR A 458 4.08 10.32 -19.57
CA THR A 458 4.88 11.48 -20.00
C THR A 458 5.53 12.18 -18.81
N GLU A 459 4.78 12.40 -17.74
CA GLU A 459 5.27 13.06 -16.52
C GLU A 459 6.35 12.25 -15.82
N VAL A 460 6.16 10.94 -15.69
CA VAL A 460 7.16 10.05 -15.08
C VAL A 460 8.45 10.01 -15.90
N GLN A 461 8.37 9.93 -17.22
CA GLN A 461 9.56 9.98 -18.08
C GLN A 461 10.30 11.32 -17.98
N GLN A 462 9.57 12.43 -17.91
CA GLN A 462 10.17 13.75 -17.73
C GLN A 462 10.82 13.91 -16.35
N ALA A 463 10.16 13.46 -15.28
CA ALA A 463 10.71 13.49 -13.93
C ALA A 463 11.98 12.64 -13.86
N GLU A 464 11.95 11.41 -14.37
CA GLU A 464 13.12 10.52 -14.37
C GLU A 464 14.30 11.10 -15.16
N TYR A 465 14.06 11.79 -16.29
CA TYR A 465 15.11 12.56 -16.97
C TYR A 465 15.73 13.64 -16.07
N ARG A 466 14.90 14.42 -15.35
CA ARG A 466 15.36 15.48 -14.42
C ARG A 466 16.14 14.87 -13.25
N GLY A 467 15.64 13.79 -12.66
CA GLY A 467 16.32 13.02 -11.61
C GLY A 467 17.70 12.55 -12.01
N ARG A 468 17.82 11.92 -13.19
CA ARG A 468 19.12 11.49 -13.73
C ARG A 468 20.05 12.66 -14.00
N ALA A 469 19.54 13.80 -14.48
CA ALA A 469 20.34 15.00 -14.69
C ALA A 469 20.88 15.58 -13.36
N ARG A 470 20.04 15.64 -12.32
CA ARG A 470 20.44 16.09 -10.97
C ARG A 470 21.52 15.19 -10.38
N ALA A 471 21.31 13.86 -10.39
CA ALA A 471 22.28 12.89 -9.89
C ALA A 471 23.64 12.97 -10.62
N ARG A 472 23.65 13.19 -11.94
CA ARG A 472 24.88 13.41 -12.72
C ARG A 472 25.62 14.67 -12.30
N ARG A 473 24.92 15.79 -12.09
CA ARG A 473 25.54 17.06 -11.64
C ARG A 473 26.16 16.91 -10.25
N ALA A 474 25.45 16.27 -9.32
CA ALA A 474 25.96 15.98 -7.97
C ALA A 474 27.26 15.16 -7.99
N ARG A 475 27.35 14.14 -8.85
CA ARG A 475 28.59 13.33 -9.02
C ARG A 475 29.76 14.13 -9.61
N HIS A 476 29.51 14.98 -10.60
CA HIS A 476 30.58 15.81 -11.20
C HIS A 476 31.10 16.90 -10.24
N GLY A 477 30.23 17.48 -9.41
CA GLY A 477 30.62 18.45 -8.40
C GLY A 477 31.54 17.88 -7.30
N ARG A 478 31.38 16.59 -6.96
CA ARG A 478 32.25 15.90 -5.98
C ARG A 478 33.62 15.50 -6.52
N ILE A 479 33.83 15.46 -7.83
CA ILE A 479 35.12 15.10 -8.47
C ILE A 479 36.02 16.34 -8.64
N GLN A 480 35.45 17.54 -8.53
CA GLN A 480 36.18 18.81 -8.69
C GLN A 480 36.58 19.47 -7.35
N GLN A 481 36.21 18.86 -6.22
CA GLN A 481 36.71 19.17 -4.88
C GLN A 481 37.71 18.09 -4.45
#